data_AF-A0A5J4SGW7-F1
#
_entry.id   AF-A0A5J4SGW7-F1
#
_cell.length_a   1.000
_cell.length_b   1.000
_cell.length_c   1.000
_cell.angle_alpha   90.00
_cell.angle_beta   90.00
_cell.angle_gamma   90.00
#
_symmetry.space_group_name_H-M   'P 1'
#
loop_
_entity.id
_entity.type
_entity.pdbx_description
1 polymer ?
#
loop_
_entity_poly.entity_id
_entity_poly.type
_entity_poly.pdbx_seq_one_letter_code
_entity_poly.pdbx_strand_id
1 'polypeptide(L)'
;MKKSKYILLIIIFIPLFSFAQNVTISLEELTKLKTDLDSLKHAVTQKKTIIEQLTDSIISYNLVVSKQHLNQEISISKLDSLQSILHKQDSEIQNLKEQIALCQSGNDALYGRMDTLAVQIGITRLSLKYNPKYSQITVDEFDKIKNEQIKKDYTWVKELHVIYKKSTDKLKEIINEIQNNPHRSNTTNLIRDRFVEEGINKIKQLSYYAKYYNKEHTIIYLDDQIDLCIDLLTQHKKGKSADFGNILKALTYK
;
A
#
# COMPACT_ATOMS: atom_id res chain seq x y z
N MET A 1 78.99 -8.75 -16.36
CA MET A 1 78.79 -8.99 -14.91
C MET A 1 79.67 -8.02 -14.12
N LYS A 2 79.04 -7.30 -13.18
CA LYS A 2 79.54 -6.70 -11.91
C LYS A 2 81.04 -6.33 -11.85
N LYS A 3 81.36 -5.03 -11.96
CA LYS A 3 81.43 -4.00 -10.89
C LYS A 3 82.58 -4.23 -9.90
N SER A 4 83.61 -3.41 -10.12
CA SER A 4 84.79 -3.16 -9.28
C SER A 4 84.42 -2.88 -7.83
N LYS A 5 85.12 -3.55 -6.91
CA LYS A 5 85.01 -3.38 -5.46
C LYS A 5 85.99 -2.30 -5.01
N TYR A 6 85.47 -1.26 -4.37
CA TYR A 6 86.23 -0.40 -3.47
C TYR A 6 86.56 -1.17 -2.21
N ILE A 7 87.84 -1.22 -1.82
CA ILE A 7 88.25 -1.30 -0.41
C ILE A 7 89.45 -0.37 -0.22
N LEU A 8 89.17 0.71 0.48
CA LEU A 8 90.13 1.58 1.16
C LEU A 8 90.63 0.86 2.43
N LEU A 9 91.80 1.28 2.91
CA LEU A 9 92.37 1.10 4.26
C LEU A 9 93.28 -0.13 4.50
N ILE A 10 94.60 0.10 4.58
CA ILE A 10 95.39 0.20 5.83
C ILE A 10 96.91 0.09 5.53
N ILE A 11 97.61 1.18 5.86
CA ILE A 11 98.92 1.25 6.54
C ILE A 11 100.00 0.25 6.09
N ILE A 12 101.03 0.77 5.42
CA ILE A 12 102.41 0.28 5.60
C ILE A 12 103.26 1.44 6.15
N PHE A 13 103.89 1.13 7.27
CA PHE A 13 104.73 1.96 8.12
C PHE A 13 106.20 1.86 7.64
N ILE A 14 107.02 2.89 7.93
CA ILE A 14 108.51 2.94 8.03
C ILE A 14 109.29 3.36 6.74
N PRO A 15 110.25 4.33 6.78
CA PRO A 15 110.33 5.57 7.55
C PRO A 15 110.88 6.79 6.72
N LEU A 16 110.37 7.99 6.98
CA LEU A 16 111.13 9.23 6.76
C LEU A 16 111.90 9.52 8.07
N PHE A 17 113.00 8.81 8.27
CA PHE A 17 114.00 9.16 9.28
C PHE A 17 114.95 10.16 8.64
N SER A 18 114.75 11.45 8.92
CA SER A 18 115.81 12.47 8.90
C SER A 18 115.28 13.72 9.59
N PHE A 19 115.09 13.62 10.90
CA PHE A 19 115.43 14.63 11.91
C PHE A 19 115.08 14.01 13.25
N ALA A 20 116.06 13.29 13.83
CA ALA A 20 116.00 12.91 15.24
C ALA A 20 116.22 14.18 16.07
N GLN A 21 115.19 15.00 16.21
CA GLN A 21 114.95 15.58 17.51
C GLN A 21 114.29 14.46 18.30
N ASN A 22 114.97 13.97 19.33
CA ASN A 22 114.30 13.23 20.40
C ASN A 22 113.26 14.19 20.98
N VAL A 23 112.04 14.16 20.43
CA VAL A 23 110.87 14.66 21.15
C VAL A 23 110.69 13.67 22.27
N THR A 24 111.37 13.94 23.38
CA THR A 24 111.04 13.35 24.68
C THR A 24 109.67 13.90 25.03
N ILE A 25 108.63 13.28 24.45
CA ILE A 25 107.25 13.50 24.87
C ILE A 25 107.25 13.16 26.35
N SER A 26 106.94 14.14 27.19
CA SER A 26 106.87 13.88 28.62
C SER A 26 105.80 12.81 28.84
N LEU A 27 105.99 11.95 29.85
CA LEU A 27 104.98 10.94 30.21
C LEU A 27 103.59 11.58 30.42
N GLU A 28 103.56 12.87 30.76
CA GLU A 28 102.40 13.72 30.96
C GLU A 28 101.68 14.12 29.66
N GLU A 29 102.42 14.41 28.58
CA GLU A 29 101.84 14.70 27.26
C GLU A 29 101.25 13.45 26.59
N LEU A 30 101.92 12.30 26.74
CA LEU A 30 101.46 11.03 26.19
C LEU A 30 100.22 10.50 26.93
N THR A 31 100.13 10.71 28.25
CA THR A 31 98.93 10.40 29.03
C THR A 31 97.77 11.34 28.69
N LYS A 32 98.01 12.63 28.46
CA LYS A 32 96.98 13.58 28.02
C LYS A 32 96.40 13.19 26.66
N LEU A 33 97.26 12.85 25.69
CA LEU A 33 96.84 12.46 24.33
C LEU A 33 96.03 11.14 24.32
N LYS A 34 96.37 10.20 25.20
CA LYS A 34 95.58 8.99 25.44
C LYS A 34 94.20 9.32 26.03
N THR A 35 94.16 10.25 27.00
CA THR A 35 92.91 10.69 27.64
C THR A 35 91.98 11.41 26.67
N ASP A 36 92.54 12.24 25.78
CA ASP A 36 91.80 12.91 24.71
C ASP A 36 91.28 11.91 23.66
N LEU A 37 92.08 10.90 23.30
CA LEU A 37 91.66 9.82 22.41
C LEU A 37 90.53 8.98 23.01
N ASP A 38 90.61 8.65 24.30
CA ASP A 38 89.58 7.92 25.02
C ASP A 38 88.29 8.76 25.13
N SER A 39 88.42 10.07 25.36
CA SER A 39 87.29 11.02 25.36
C SER A 39 86.62 11.14 23.99
N LEU A 40 87.42 11.21 22.92
CA LEU A 40 86.92 11.24 21.54
C LEU A 40 86.23 9.91 21.18
N LYS A 41 86.82 8.78 21.54
CA LYS A 41 86.23 7.45 21.34
C LYS A 41 84.91 7.31 22.09
N HIS A 42 84.83 7.86 23.30
CA HIS A 42 83.59 7.92 24.07
C HIS A 42 82.54 8.81 23.37
N ALA A 43 82.90 10.00 22.90
CA ALA A 43 82.02 10.91 22.18
C ALA A 43 81.50 10.32 20.86
N VAL A 44 82.37 9.62 20.11
CA VAL A 44 81.99 8.90 18.88
C VAL A 44 81.01 7.76 19.19
N THR A 45 81.25 7.02 20.27
CA THR A 45 80.35 5.93 20.70
C THR A 45 78.99 6.48 21.12
N GLN A 46 78.95 7.57 21.90
CA GLN A 46 77.70 8.25 22.27
C GLN A 46 76.94 8.77 21.05
N LYS A 47 77.63 9.43 20.11
CA LYS A 47 77.00 9.90 18.86
C LYS A 47 76.47 8.75 18.02
N LYS A 48 77.18 7.61 17.95
CA LYS A 48 76.71 6.41 17.26
C LYS A 48 75.42 5.88 17.90
N THR A 49 75.38 5.76 19.22
CA THR A 49 74.17 5.35 19.95
C THR A 49 73.00 6.31 19.73
N ILE A 50 73.25 7.63 19.71
CA ILE A 50 72.21 8.64 19.40
C ILE A 50 71.71 8.48 17.96
N ILE A 51 72.60 8.25 16.99
CA ILE A 51 72.21 8.02 15.60
C ILE A 51 71.37 6.75 15.46
N GLU A 52 71.73 5.68 16.16
CA GLU A 52 70.94 4.43 16.20
C GLU A 52 69.55 4.68 16.80
N GLN A 53 69.46 5.37 17.94
CA GLN A 53 68.19 5.73 18.57
C GLN A 53 67.30 6.65 17.70
N LEU A 54 67.91 7.61 17.00
CA LEU A 54 67.20 8.48 16.05
C LEU A 54 66.71 7.69 14.83
N THR A 55 67.53 6.75 14.34
CA THR A 55 67.16 5.88 13.21
C THR A 55 65.96 5.01 13.59
N ASP A 56 65.99 4.38 14.76
CA ASP A 56 64.88 3.58 15.27
C ASP A 56 63.62 4.43 15.50
N SER A 57 63.78 5.65 15.99
CA SER A 57 62.67 6.60 16.17
C SER A 57 62.04 7.02 14.83
N ILE A 58 62.85 7.27 13.79
CA ILE A 58 62.38 7.59 12.44
C ILE A 58 61.63 6.40 11.84
N ILE A 59 62.16 5.19 12.00
CA ILE A 59 61.51 3.96 11.52
C ILE A 59 60.15 3.78 12.22
N SER A 60 60.11 3.93 13.54
CA SER A 60 58.88 3.83 14.33
C SER A 60 57.85 4.89 13.91
N TYR A 61 58.28 6.14 13.74
CA TYR A 61 57.42 7.24 13.28
C TYR A 61 56.83 6.96 11.89
N ASN A 62 57.67 6.53 10.93
CA ASN A 62 57.20 6.20 9.58
C ASN A 62 56.20 5.04 9.56
N LEU A 63 56.35 4.05 10.44
CA LEU A 63 55.38 2.97 10.59
C LEU A 63 54.03 3.47 11.13
N VAL A 64 54.04 4.39 12.09
CA VAL A 64 52.81 5.00 12.64
C VAL A 64 52.09 5.82 11.57
N VAL A 65 52.82 6.68 10.85
CA VAL A 65 52.27 7.51 9.76
C VAL A 65 51.69 6.65 8.64
N SER A 66 52.40 5.60 8.22
CA SER A 66 51.92 4.68 7.18
C SER A 66 50.64 3.95 7.59
N LYS A 67 50.55 3.50 8.86
CA LYS A 67 49.32 2.90 9.41
C LYS A 67 48.16 3.89 9.45
N GLN A 68 48.41 5.15 9.80
CA GLN A 68 47.38 6.19 9.79
C GLN A 68 46.83 6.45 8.38
N HIS A 69 47.69 6.58 7.38
CA HIS A 69 47.26 6.75 5.98
C HIS A 69 46.42 5.56 5.51
N LEU A 70 46.87 4.34 5.75
CA LEU A 70 46.16 3.13 5.33
C LEU A 70 44.78 3.02 6.01
N ASN A 71 44.69 3.39 7.29
CA ASN A 71 43.42 3.44 8.02
C ASN A 71 42.48 4.52 7.48
N GLN A 72 42.99 5.68 7.07
CA GLN A 72 42.19 6.75 6.45
C GLN A 72 41.62 6.29 5.10
N GLU A 73 42.44 5.68 4.24
CA GLU A 73 42.00 5.15 2.95
C GLU A 73 40.92 4.07 3.12
N ILE A 74 41.10 3.13 4.05
CA ILE A 74 40.09 2.10 4.38
C ILE A 74 38.78 2.75 4.86
N SER A 75 38.86 3.78 5.70
CA SER A 75 37.67 4.50 6.20
C SER A 75 36.93 5.24 5.07
N ILE A 76 37.64 5.90 4.16
CA ILE A 76 37.05 6.58 3.00
C ILE A 76 36.37 5.57 2.08
N SER A 77 37.05 4.47 1.74
CA SER A 77 36.47 3.41 0.90
C SER A 77 35.22 2.79 1.52
N LYS A 78 35.19 2.59 2.85
CA LYS A 78 34.00 2.13 3.57
C LYS A 78 32.86 3.14 3.48
N LEU A 79 33.15 4.43 3.67
CA LEU A 79 32.17 5.52 3.54
C LEU A 79 31.55 5.54 2.14
N ASP A 80 32.36 5.45 1.09
CA ASP A 80 31.88 5.44 -0.30
C ASP A 80 30.99 4.21 -0.57
N SER A 81 31.37 3.04 -0.05
CA SER A 81 30.56 1.82 -0.19
C SER A 81 29.21 1.94 0.53
N LEU A 82 29.20 2.53 1.72
CA LEU A 82 27.98 2.76 2.50
C LEU A 82 27.07 3.79 1.82
N GLN A 83 27.63 4.86 1.25
CA GLN A 83 26.87 5.84 0.48
C GLN A 83 26.24 5.21 -0.76
N SER A 84 26.97 4.35 -1.47
CA SER A 84 26.43 3.62 -2.63
C SER A 84 25.28 2.68 -2.23
N ILE A 85 25.42 1.95 -1.12
CA ILE A 85 24.35 1.11 -0.57
C ILE A 85 23.14 1.96 -0.18
N LEU A 86 23.36 3.09 0.49
CA LEU A 86 22.29 3.98 0.95
C LEU A 86 21.51 4.58 -0.24
N HIS A 87 22.21 5.05 -1.27
CA HIS A 87 21.58 5.49 -2.52
C HIS A 87 20.75 4.39 -3.20
N LYS A 88 21.26 3.16 -3.22
CA LYS A 88 20.51 2.03 -3.79
C LYS A 88 19.26 1.73 -2.97
N GLN A 89 19.35 1.75 -1.64
CA GLN A 89 18.22 1.56 -0.74
C GLN A 89 17.19 2.68 -0.88
N ASP A 90 17.61 3.94 -1.00
CA ASP A 90 16.70 5.06 -1.22
C ASP A 90 15.95 4.93 -2.56
N SER A 91 16.64 4.53 -3.62
CA SER A 91 16.01 4.26 -4.92
C SER A 91 14.99 3.12 -4.84
N GLU A 92 15.28 2.07 -4.09
CA GLU A 92 14.37 0.94 -3.88
C GLU A 92 13.15 1.35 -3.06
N ILE A 93 13.33 2.16 -2.02
CA ILE A 93 12.24 2.74 -1.21
C ILE A 93 11.31 3.59 -2.09
N GLN A 94 11.86 4.43 -2.97
CA GLN A 94 11.03 5.25 -3.86
C GLN A 94 10.23 4.37 -4.84
N ASN A 95 10.87 3.37 -5.44
CA ASN A 95 10.18 2.43 -6.32
C ASN A 95 9.04 1.68 -5.59
N LEU A 96 9.30 1.20 -4.37
CA LEU A 96 8.27 0.56 -3.55
C LEU A 96 7.10 1.51 -3.21
N LYS A 97 7.39 2.79 -2.92
CA LYS A 97 6.33 3.79 -2.69
C LYS A 97 5.47 4.01 -3.93
N GLU A 98 6.08 4.10 -5.11
CA GLU A 98 5.36 4.23 -6.38
C GLU A 98 4.48 2.99 -6.65
N GLN A 99 5.01 1.78 -6.44
CA GLN A 99 4.23 0.55 -6.58
C GLN A 99 3.04 0.49 -5.60
N ILE A 100 3.24 0.91 -4.34
CA ILE A 100 2.16 0.98 -3.34
C ILE A 100 1.08 1.95 -3.80
N ALA A 101 1.46 3.15 -4.27
CA ALA A 101 0.51 4.14 -4.77
C ALA A 101 -0.30 3.62 -5.97
N LEU A 102 0.37 2.93 -6.90
CA LEU A 102 -0.30 2.28 -8.04
C LEU A 102 -1.29 1.20 -7.57
N CYS A 103 -0.89 0.31 -6.66
CA CYS A 103 -1.78 -0.70 -6.07
C CYS A 103 -2.98 -0.09 -5.34
N GLN A 104 -2.77 1.00 -4.59
CA GLN A 104 -3.85 1.72 -3.91
C GLN A 104 -4.84 2.30 -4.91
N SER A 105 -4.36 2.99 -5.95
CA SER A 105 -5.20 3.54 -7.00
C SER A 105 -6.01 2.46 -7.74
N GLY A 106 -5.39 1.31 -8.01
CA GLY A 106 -6.05 0.16 -8.62
C GLY A 106 -7.14 -0.42 -7.73
N ASN A 107 -6.88 -0.55 -6.42
CA ASN A 107 -7.87 -1.02 -5.44
C ASN A 107 -9.05 -0.05 -5.32
N ASP A 108 -8.82 1.25 -5.29
CA ASP A 108 -9.89 2.25 -5.22
C ASP A 108 -10.80 2.18 -6.45
N ALA A 109 -10.21 2.00 -7.64
CA ALA A 109 -10.97 1.79 -8.87
C ALA A 109 -11.78 0.48 -8.84
N LEU A 110 -11.21 -0.61 -8.31
CA LEU A 110 -11.92 -1.88 -8.14
C LEU A 110 -13.08 -1.76 -7.16
N TYR A 111 -12.89 -1.12 -6.00
CA TYR A 111 -13.96 -0.87 -5.04
C TYR A 111 -15.08 -0.02 -5.65
N GLY A 112 -14.75 1.04 -6.40
CA GLY A 112 -15.76 1.84 -7.09
C GLY A 112 -16.58 1.03 -8.10
N ARG A 113 -15.95 0.08 -8.82
CA ARG A 113 -16.65 -0.84 -9.72
C ARG A 113 -17.54 -1.83 -8.96
N MET A 114 -17.05 -2.38 -7.86
CA MET A 114 -17.83 -3.30 -7.01
C MET A 114 -19.06 -2.60 -6.41
N ASP A 115 -18.90 -1.38 -5.91
CA ASP A 115 -19.99 -0.57 -5.38
C ASP A 115 -21.06 -0.31 -6.44
N THR A 116 -20.64 0.04 -7.67
CA THR A 116 -21.55 0.22 -8.81
C THR A 116 -22.30 -1.06 -9.16
N LEU A 117 -21.61 -2.21 -9.17
CA LEU A 117 -22.22 -3.50 -9.45
C LEU A 117 -23.22 -3.92 -8.36
N ALA A 118 -22.91 -3.67 -7.09
CA ALA A 118 -23.83 -3.95 -5.98
C ALA A 118 -25.16 -3.22 -6.16
N VAL A 119 -25.10 -1.93 -6.53
CA VAL A 119 -26.28 -1.12 -6.87
C VAL A 119 -27.03 -1.71 -8.06
N GLN A 120 -26.36 -1.99 -9.17
CA GLN A 120 -27.00 -2.52 -10.39
C GLN A 120 -27.70 -3.86 -10.15
N ILE A 121 -27.09 -4.76 -9.37
CA ILE A 121 -27.71 -6.02 -8.94
C ILE A 121 -28.94 -5.74 -8.09
N GLY A 122 -28.85 -4.78 -7.17
CA GLY A 122 -29.98 -4.34 -6.36
C GLY A 122 -31.16 -3.84 -7.20
N ILE A 123 -30.89 -2.97 -8.18
CA ILE A 123 -31.90 -2.46 -9.13
C ILE A 123 -32.52 -3.61 -9.92
N THR A 124 -31.70 -4.51 -10.48
CA THR A 124 -32.17 -5.66 -11.26
C THR A 124 -33.12 -6.54 -10.46
N ARG A 125 -32.84 -6.73 -9.15
CA ARG A 125 -33.71 -7.53 -8.27
C ARG A 125 -35.06 -6.89 -7.99
N LEU A 126 -35.23 -5.58 -8.18
CA LEU A 126 -36.54 -4.90 -8.07
C LEU A 126 -37.47 -5.21 -9.26
N SER A 127 -36.91 -5.66 -10.39
CA SER A 127 -37.65 -6.15 -11.55
C SER A 127 -38.05 -7.62 -11.44
N LEU A 128 -37.60 -8.31 -10.39
CA LEU A 128 -37.90 -9.72 -10.16
C LEU A 128 -38.92 -9.86 -9.03
N LYS A 129 -39.69 -10.96 -9.06
CA LYS A 129 -40.58 -11.34 -7.95
C LYS A 129 -39.85 -11.29 -6.61
N TYR A 130 -40.53 -10.73 -5.59
CA TYR A 130 -40.01 -10.64 -4.23
C TYR A 130 -39.39 -11.97 -3.77
N ASN A 131 -38.15 -11.88 -3.30
CA ASN A 131 -37.43 -12.98 -2.69
C ASN A 131 -36.74 -12.44 -1.41
N PRO A 132 -37.00 -13.04 -0.23
CA PRO A 132 -36.46 -12.56 1.04
C PRO A 132 -34.93 -12.64 1.08
N LYS A 133 -34.35 -13.71 0.52
CA LYS A 133 -32.89 -13.88 0.48
C LYS A 133 -32.24 -12.82 -0.42
N TYR A 134 -32.81 -12.54 -1.58
CA TYR A 134 -32.26 -11.52 -2.47
C TYR A 134 -32.41 -10.12 -1.89
N SER A 135 -33.54 -9.81 -1.26
CA SER A 135 -33.77 -8.51 -0.63
C SER A 135 -32.77 -8.28 0.51
N GLN A 136 -32.58 -9.28 1.39
CA GLN A 136 -31.61 -9.18 2.47
C GLN A 136 -30.18 -9.03 1.95
N ILE A 137 -29.76 -9.87 1.00
CA ILE A 137 -28.41 -9.76 0.40
C ILE A 137 -28.21 -8.38 -0.23
N THR A 138 -29.20 -7.83 -0.92
CA THR A 138 -29.07 -6.48 -1.50
C THR A 138 -28.85 -5.44 -0.42
N VAL A 139 -29.61 -5.49 0.68
CA VAL A 139 -29.45 -4.57 1.81
C VAL A 139 -28.05 -4.70 2.42
N ASP A 140 -27.59 -5.93 2.66
CA ASP A 140 -26.29 -6.20 3.26
C ASP A 140 -25.14 -5.74 2.36
N GLU A 141 -25.22 -5.98 1.05
CA GLU A 141 -24.22 -5.52 0.08
C GLU A 141 -24.23 -4.00 -0.09
N PHE A 142 -25.40 -3.37 -0.03
CA PHE A 142 -25.51 -1.92 -0.07
C PHE A 142 -24.83 -1.27 1.15
N ASP A 143 -24.94 -1.87 2.33
CA ASP A 143 -24.30 -1.36 3.54
C ASP A 143 -22.78 -1.44 3.51
N LYS A 144 -22.21 -2.32 2.67
CA LYS A 144 -20.76 -2.48 2.44
C LYS A 144 -20.18 -1.49 1.42
N ILE A 145 -21.03 -0.74 0.70
CA ILE A 145 -20.57 0.28 -0.26
C ILE A 145 -19.69 1.30 0.47
N LYS A 146 -18.47 1.50 -0.06
CA LYS A 146 -17.48 2.43 0.52
C LYS A 146 -17.56 3.82 -0.10
N ASN A 147 -17.99 3.91 -1.36
CA ASN A 147 -18.15 5.17 -2.03
C ASN A 147 -19.41 5.90 -1.51
N GLU A 148 -19.21 6.94 -0.71
CA GLU A 148 -20.28 7.72 -0.09
C GLU A 148 -21.20 8.40 -1.09
N GLN A 149 -20.69 8.82 -2.26
CA GLN A 149 -21.52 9.43 -3.30
C GLN A 149 -22.47 8.40 -3.91
N ILE A 150 -21.96 7.20 -4.26
CA ILE A 150 -22.81 6.09 -4.73
C ILE A 150 -23.84 5.72 -3.66
N LYS A 151 -23.42 5.61 -2.40
CA LYS A 151 -24.32 5.27 -1.30
C LYS A 151 -25.45 6.28 -1.16
N LYS A 152 -25.15 7.57 -1.25
CA LYS A 152 -26.13 8.66 -1.19
C LYS A 152 -27.09 8.62 -2.37
N ASP A 153 -26.57 8.58 -3.60
CA ASP A 153 -27.37 8.67 -4.82
C ASP A 153 -28.31 7.47 -5.00
N TYR A 154 -27.91 6.29 -4.50
CA TYR A 154 -28.66 5.04 -4.66
C TYR A 154 -29.32 4.55 -3.37
N THR A 155 -29.44 5.38 -2.32
CA THR A 155 -30.10 5.00 -1.05
C THR A 155 -31.50 4.43 -1.27
N TRP A 156 -32.22 4.94 -2.27
CA TRP A 156 -33.54 4.46 -2.66
C TRP A 156 -33.58 2.96 -2.98
N VAL A 157 -32.48 2.37 -3.49
CA VAL A 157 -32.41 0.92 -3.79
C VAL A 157 -32.60 0.13 -2.51
N LYS A 158 -31.87 0.48 -1.45
CA LYS A 158 -32.00 -0.14 -0.13
C LYS A 158 -33.40 0.06 0.44
N GLU A 159 -33.92 1.28 0.38
CA GLU A 159 -35.26 1.62 0.91
C GLU A 159 -36.37 0.78 0.25
N LEU A 160 -36.33 0.64 -1.07
CA LEU A 160 -37.31 -0.16 -1.81
C LEU A 160 -37.24 -1.65 -1.44
N HIS A 161 -36.04 -2.22 -1.32
CA HIS A 161 -35.86 -3.62 -0.86
C HIS A 161 -36.40 -3.84 0.55
N VAL A 162 -36.23 -2.87 1.46
CA VAL A 162 -36.75 -2.93 2.84
C VAL A 162 -38.28 -2.97 2.87
N ILE A 163 -38.95 -2.19 2.02
CA ILE A 163 -40.43 -2.14 1.99
C ILE A 163 -41.06 -3.18 1.07
N TYR A 164 -40.26 -3.92 0.28
CA TYR A 164 -40.75 -4.76 -0.80
C TYR A 164 -41.72 -5.84 -0.29
N LYS A 165 -41.34 -6.58 0.76
CA LYS A 165 -42.20 -7.61 1.37
C LYS A 165 -43.56 -7.04 1.77
N LYS A 166 -43.54 -5.96 2.57
CA LYS A 166 -44.75 -5.33 3.12
C LYS A 166 -45.67 -4.85 2.01
N SER A 167 -45.10 -4.26 0.96
CA SER A 167 -45.87 -3.74 -0.19
C SER A 167 -46.49 -4.87 -1.00
N THR A 168 -45.74 -5.96 -1.23
CA THR A 168 -46.22 -7.18 -1.90
C THR A 168 -47.36 -7.84 -1.12
N ASP A 169 -47.19 -8.01 0.19
CA ASP A 169 -48.20 -8.64 1.06
C ASP A 169 -49.48 -7.80 1.10
N LYS A 170 -49.36 -6.47 1.19
CA LYS A 170 -50.53 -5.58 1.22
C LYS A 170 -51.28 -5.56 -0.11
N LEU A 171 -50.56 -5.57 -1.24
CA LEU A 171 -51.19 -5.70 -2.55
C LEU A 171 -51.91 -7.07 -2.68
N LYS A 172 -51.28 -8.15 -2.22
CA LYS A 172 -51.88 -9.49 -2.21
C LYS A 172 -53.15 -9.54 -1.37
N GLU A 173 -53.17 -8.92 -0.20
CA GLU A 173 -54.35 -8.80 0.67
C GLU A 173 -55.51 -8.11 -0.07
N ILE A 174 -55.24 -6.94 -0.67
CA ILE A 174 -56.24 -6.19 -1.45
C ILE A 174 -56.79 -7.03 -2.61
N ILE A 175 -55.91 -7.70 -3.37
CA ILE A 175 -56.34 -8.54 -4.50
C ILE A 175 -57.16 -9.73 -4.01
N ASN A 176 -56.82 -10.31 -2.86
CA ASN A 176 -57.58 -11.41 -2.29
C ASN A 176 -58.99 -10.95 -1.84
N GLU A 177 -59.12 -9.74 -1.30
CA GLU A 177 -60.43 -9.15 -1.02
C GLU A 177 -61.26 -8.94 -2.30
N ILE A 178 -60.62 -8.45 -3.38
CA ILE A 178 -61.27 -8.24 -4.67
C ILE A 178 -61.71 -9.59 -5.28
N GLN A 179 -60.84 -10.61 -5.25
CA GLN A 179 -61.12 -11.96 -5.77
C GLN A 179 -62.32 -12.61 -5.06
N ASN A 180 -62.45 -12.40 -3.75
CA ASN A 180 -63.50 -13.00 -2.93
C ASN A 180 -64.75 -12.11 -2.78
N ASN A 181 -64.79 -10.95 -3.45
CA ASN A 181 -65.94 -10.07 -3.39
C ASN A 181 -67.16 -10.73 -4.07
N PRO A 182 -68.33 -10.82 -3.40
CA PRO A 182 -69.53 -11.46 -3.95
C PRO A 182 -70.07 -10.76 -5.20
N HIS A 183 -69.75 -9.48 -5.41
CA HIS A 183 -70.16 -8.70 -6.57
C HIS A 183 -69.26 -8.91 -7.81
N ARG A 184 -68.13 -9.63 -7.68
CA ARG A 184 -67.17 -9.88 -8.77
C ARG A 184 -67.77 -10.62 -9.97
N SER A 185 -68.72 -11.52 -9.75
CA SER A 185 -69.39 -12.29 -10.82
C SER A 185 -70.69 -11.63 -11.29
N ASN A 186 -71.03 -10.44 -10.78
CA ASN A 186 -72.28 -9.79 -11.10
C ASN A 186 -72.26 -9.23 -12.53
N THR A 187 -73.31 -9.52 -13.30
CA THR A 187 -73.43 -9.11 -14.71
C THR A 187 -74.19 -7.79 -14.90
N THR A 188 -74.81 -7.25 -13.84
CA THR A 188 -75.53 -5.99 -13.86
C THR A 188 -74.55 -4.82 -13.97
N ASN A 189 -74.68 -4.01 -15.02
CA ASN A 189 -73.76 -2.90 -15.32
C ASN A 189 -73.48 -1.99 -14.10
N LEU A 190 -74.51 -1.56 -13.37
CA LEU A 190 -74.35 -0.67 -12.21
C LEU A 190 -73.51 -1.29 -11.07
N ILE A 191 -73.76 -2.56 -10.73
CA ILE A 191 -73.07 -3.25 -9.63
C ILE A 191 -71.63 -3.56 -10.04
N ARG A 192 -71.43 -4.01 -11.28
CA ARG A 192 -70.13 -4.29 -11.85
C ARG A 192 -69.24 -3.05 -11.89
N ASP A 193 -69.78 -1.92 -12.35
CA ASP A 193 -69.03 -0.68 -12.46
C ASP A 193 -68.61 -0.17 -11.07
N ARG A 194 -69.50 -0.26 -10.07
CA ARG A 194 -69.18 0.05 -8.67
C ARG A 194 -68.08 -0.86 -8.12
N PHE A 195 -68.17 -2.17 -8.35
CA PHE A 195 -67.14 -3.13 -7.93
C PHE A 195 -65.77 -2.80 -8.54
N VAL A 196 -65.73 -2.45 -9.83
CA VAL A 196 -64.50 -2.03 -10.52
C VAL A 196 -63.91 -0.78 -9.89
N GLU A 197 -64.73 0.26 -9.67
CA GLU A 197 -64.29 1.52 -9.08
C GLU A 197 -63.78 1.35 -7.65
N GLU A 198 -64.48 0.58 -6.82
CA GLU A 198 -64.04 0.22 -5.47
C GLU A 198 -62.71 -0.53 -5.48
N GLY A 199 -62.55 -1.51 -6.39
CA GLY A 199 -61.30 -2.27 -6.54
C GLY A 199 -60.11 -1.40 -6.93
N ILE A 200 -60.27 -0.52 -7.93
CA ILE A 200 -59.22 0.41 -8.36
C ILE A 200 -58.88 1.39 -7.22
N ASN A 201 -59.90 1.92 -6.52
CA ASN A 201 -59.68 2.83 -5.41
C ASN A 201 -58.89 2.18 -4.26
N LYS A 202 -59.19 0.92 -3.91
CA LYS A 202 -58.41 0.17 -2.91
C LYS A 202 -56.95 0.02 -3.30
N ILE A 203 -56.66 -0.30 -4.57
CA ILE A 203 -55.28 -0.42 -5.08
C ILE A 203 -54.57 0.94 -4.98
N LYS A 204 -55.23 2.03 -5.39
CA LYS A 204 -54.65 3.39 -5.33
C LYS A 204 -54.39 3.90 -3.92
N GLN A 205 -55.10 3.38 -2.91
CA GLN A 205 -54.90 3.70 -1.49
C GLN A 205 -53.68 2.99 -0.86
N LEU A 206 -53.05 2.05 -1.57
CA LEU A 206 -51.82 1.41 -1.13
C LEU A 206 -50.74 2.48 -0.91
N SER A 207 -50.10 2.49 0.27
CA SER A 207 -49.03 3.46 0.59
C SER A 207 -47.89 3.46 -0.44
N TYR A 208 -47.54 2.28 -0.96
CA TYR A 208 -46.57 2.14 -2.04
C TYR A 208 -47.04 2.82 -3.34
N TYR A 209 -48.32 2.69 -3.71
CA TYR A 209 -48.88 3.32 -4.92
C TYR A 209 -48.71 4.85 -4.88
N ALA A 210 -49.08 5.47 -3.76
CA ALA A 210 -48.93 6.93 -3.60
C ALA A 210 -47.46 7.38 -3.64
N LYS A 211 -46.55 6.57 -3.12
CA LYS A 211 -45.15 6.96 -2.92
C LYS A 211 -44.22 6.64 -4.09
N TYR A 212 -44.40 5.50 -4.77
CA TYR A 212 -43.39 4.94 -5.68
C TYR A 212 -43.93 4.52 -7.05
N TYR A 213 -45.21 4.13 -7.14
CA TYR A 213 -45.77 3.64 -8.41
C TYR A 213 -45.61 4.65 -9.54
N ASN A 214 -45.06 4.18 -10.67
CA ASN A 214 -44.78 4.96 -11.87
C ASN A 214 -43.94 6.23 -11.61
N LYS A 215 -43.06 6.19 -10.60
CA LYS A 215 -42.05 7.23 -10.37
C LYS A 215 -40.69 6.77 -10.87
N GLU A 216 -39.74 7.70 -10.87
CA GLU A 216 -38.36 7.45 -11.31
C GLU A 216 -37.71 6.24 -10.62
N HIS A 217 -38.01 6.02 -9.34
CA HIS A 217 -37.52 4.90 -8.56
C HIS A 217 -38.70 4.10 -8.01
N THR A 218 -38.79 2.85 -8.45
CA THR A 218 -39.93 1.98 -8.18
C THR A 218 -39.52 0.52 -8.09
N ILE A 219 -40.40 -0.31 -7.55
CA ILE A 219 -40.28 -1.76 -7.62
C ILE A 219 -40.99 -2.21 -8.90
N ILE A 220 -40.24 -2.30 -9.99
CA ILE A 220 -40.77 -2.55 -11.33
C ILE A 220 -41.73 -3.74 -11.36
N TYR A 221 -41.36 -4.86 -10.73
CA TYR A 221 -42.24 -6.03 -10.68
C TYR A 221 -43.58 -5.73 -9.98
N LEU A 222 -43.58 -4.91 -8.93
CA LEU A 222 -44.81 -4.58 -8.20
C LEU A 222 -45.70 -3.63 -9.01
N ASP A 223 -45.11 -2.69 -9.75
CA ASP A 223 -45.83 -1.84 -10.70
C ASP A 223 -46.48 -2.68 -11.79
N ASP A 224 -45.77 -3.66 -12.37
CA ASP A 224 -46.33 -4.59 -13.35
C ASP A 224 -47.53 -5.37 -12.78
N GLN A 225 -47.46 -5.83 -11.52
CA GLN A 225 -48.61 -6.53 -10.90
C GLN A 225 -49.79 -5.59 -10.65
N ILE A 226 -49.53 -4.32 -10.30
CA ILE A 226 -50.57 -3.30 -10.13
C ILE A 226 -51.27 -3.03 -11.46
N ASP A 227 -50.50 -2.87 -12.55
CA ASP A 227 -51.03 -2.63 -13.88
C ASP A 227 -51.90 -3.79 -14.36
N LEU A 228 -51.44 -5.04 -14.18
CA LEU A 228 -52.23 -6.22 -14.49
C LEU A 228 -53.56 -6.26 -13.70
N CYS A 229 -53.56 -5.85 -12.44
CA CYS A 229 -54.79 -5.78 -11.64
C CYS A 229 -55.76 -4.71 -12.16
N ILE A 230 -55.25 -3.50 -12.45
CA ILE A 230 -56.07 -2.39 -12.95
C ILE A 230 -56.64 -2.73 -14.33
N ASP A 231 -55.85 -3.38 -15.18
CA ASP A 231 -56.28 -3.82 -16.50
C ASP A 231 -57.38 -4.89 -16.42
N LEU A 232 -57.25 -5.88 -15.52
CA LEU A 232 -58.30 -6.87 -15.31
C LEU A 232 -59.60 -6.24 -14.83
N LEU A 233 -59.54 -5.30 -13.88
CA LEU A 233 -60.72 -4.55 -13.42
C LEU A 233 -61.34 -3.73 -14.55
N THR A 234 -60.52 -3.05 -15.35
CA THR A 234 -60.98 -2.25 -16.50
C THR A 234 -61.61 -3.11 -17.58
N GLN A 235 -61.07 -4.31 -17.83
CA GLN A 235 -61.64 -5.27 -18.77
C GLN A 235 -62.94 -5.88 -18.24
N HIS A 236 -63.04 -6.09 -16.93
CA HIS A 236 -64.27 -6.53 -16.30
C HIS A 236 -65.40 -5.52 -16.48
N LYS A 237 -65.10 -4.21 -16.42
CA LYS A 237 -66.08 -3.16 -16.78
C LYS A 237 -66.66 -3.33 -18.19
N LYS A 238 -65.93 -3.97 -19.11
CA LYS A 238 -66.36 -4.31 -20.48
C LYS A 238 -67.05 -5.67 -20.60
N GLY A 239 -67.41 -6.31 -19.48
CA GLY A 239 -68.12 -7.59 -19.44
C GLY A 239 -67.24 -8.84 -19.45
N LYS A 240 -65.91 -8.71 -19.36
CA LYS A 240 -65.01 -9.87 -19.24
C LYS A 240 -64.98 -10.42 -17.81
N SER A 241 -64.48 -11.64 -17.63
CA SER A 241 -64.26 -12.22 -16.29
C SER A 241 -63.15 -11.48 -15.54
N ALA A 242 -63.33 -11.25 -14.24
CA ALA A 242 -62.31 -10.72 -13.33
C ALA A 242 -61.73 -11.84 -12.48
N ASP A 243 -60.76 -12.59 -12.98
CA ASP A 243 -60.06 -13.63 -12.20
C ASP A 243 -58.62 -13.22 -11.90
N PHE A 244 -58.32 -13.03 -10.61
CA PHE A 244 -57.02 -12.61 -10.10
C PHE A 244 -56.17 -13.78 -9.62
N GLY A 245 -56.60 -15.04 -9.80
CA GLY A 245 -55.90 -16.23 -9.29
C GLY A 245 -54.44 -16.34 -9.73
N ASN A 246 -54.11 -15.94 -10.96
CA ASN A 246 -52.73 -15.93 -11.45
C ASN A 246 -51.87 -14.87 -10.75
N ILE A 247 -52.42 -13.68 -10.51
CA ILE A 247 -51.72 -12.59 -9.82
C ILE A 247 -51.49 -12.97 -8.34
N LEU A 248 -52.48 -13.59 -7.68
CA LEU A 248 -52.32 -14.09 -6.32
C LEU A 248 -51.22 -15.15 -6.20
N LYS A 249 -51.09 -16.06 -7.18
CA LYS A 249 -49.97 -17.01 -7.26
C LYS A 249 -48.63 -16.29 -7.49
N ALA A 250 -48.62 -15.29 -8.38
CA ALA A 250 -47.44 -14.49 -8.68
C ALA A 250 -46.92 -13.72 -7.46
N LEU A 251 -47.81 -13.15 -6.63
CA LEU A 251 -47.45 -12.42 -5.41
C LEU A 251 -47.11 -13.32 -4.21
N THR A 252 -47.43 -14.62 -4.28
CA THR A 252 -47.14 -15.55 -3.19
C THR A 252 -45.73 -16.10 -3.32
N TYR A 253 -44.83 -15.69 -2.41
CA TYR A 253 -43.56 -16.38 -2.22
C TYR A 253 -43.81 -17.72 -1.49
N LYS A 254 -43.19 -18.80 -1.98
CA LYS A 254 -43.27 -20.14 -1.39
C LYS A 254 -42.03 -20.42 -0.57
#